data_AF-A0A2K9N9F3-F1
#
_entry.id   AF-A0A2K9N9F3-F1
#
_cell.length_a   1.000
_cell.length_b   1.000
_cell.length_c   1.000
_cell.angle_alpha   90.00
_cell.angle_beta   90.00
_cell.angle_gamma   90.00
#
_symmetry.space_group_name_H-M   'P 1'
#
loop_
_entity.id
_entity.type
_entity.pdbx_description
1 polymer ?
#
loop_
_entity_poly.entity_id
_entity_poly.type
_entity_poly.pdbx_seq_one_letter_code
_entity_poly.pdbx_strand_id
1 'polypeptide(L)'
;MDDMGEHFPDLTGRHPCGAACKRTSTTGTLRFVRNGYAVDPFGPTPSVDGTQAHPISKGDVLHRTAPHVTPGPGRLWRPWRSDGGFRVSNHRFGALAAGIIAAASLTGFVVTAQAQDPTAVIDARKAELKKAGGATKTIGAFLKDGTGTVADVQAAAATIDGVAKAFPNWWPTGTAVGVAKSEAKPEIWTKADDFKAKTVAFQTEAAALVKVAAGGDKAAIGAQFGKTVGTCKTCHESYRAD
;
A
#
# COMPACT_ATOMS: atom_id res chain seq x y z
N MET A 1 -46.70 -13.76 -47.23
CA MET A 1 -46.77 -15.18 -46.85
C MET A 1 -45.60 -15.42 -45.90
N ASP A 2 -45.67 -15.56 -44.59
CA ASP A 2 -46.71 -15.56 -43.54
C ASP A 2 -45.88 -15.25 -42.26
N ASP A 3 -46.14 -14.16 -41.54
CA ASP A 3 -46.86 -14.11 -40.26
C ASP A 3 -46.78 -15.38 -39.38
N MET A 4 -46.11 -15.26 -38.23
CA MET A 4 -46.27 -15.93 -36.92
C MET A 4 -45.06 -15.49 -36.05
N GLY A 5 -45.14 -14.86 -34.88
CA GLY A 5 -46.18 -14.78 -33.87
C GLY A 5 -45.62 -15.31 -32.53
N GLU A 6 -45.60 -14.44 -31.51
CA GLU A 6 -45.55 -14.75 -30.06
C GLU A 6 -44.19 -15.28 -29.50
N HIS A 7 -43.67 -14.97 -28.30
CA HIS A 7 -44.21 -14.40 -27.07
C HIS A 7 -43.02 -14.06 -26.13
N PHE A 8 -42.93 -12.84 -25.58
CA PHE A 8 -42.02 -12.48 -24.47
C PHE A 8 -42.85 -11.92 -23.32
N PRO A 9 -42.77 -12.45 -22.08
CA PRO A 9 -43.43 -11.81 -20.94
C PRO A 9 -42.60 -10.65 -20.38
N ASP A 10 -43.18 -9.45 -20.48
CA ASP A 10 -42.83 -8.22 -19.77
C ASP A 10 -43.30 -8.30 -18.30
N LEU A 11 -42.39 -8.06 -17.35
CA LEU A 11 -42.66 -8.00 -15.91
C LEU A 11 -42.56 -6.55 -15.39
N THR A 12 -43.42 -5.67 -15.90
CA THR A 12 -43.62 -4.34 -15.32
C THR A 12 -44.92 -4.25 -14.52
N GLY A 13 -44.98 -4.98 -13.40
CA GLY A 13 -46.05 -4.86 -12.41
C GLY A 13 -45.94 -3.56 -11.60
N ARG A 14 -46.43 -2.45 -12.17
CA ARG A 14 -46.71 -1.18 -11.47
C ARG A 14 -48.10 -1.26 -10.85
N HIS A 15 -48.18 -1.20 -9.51
CA HIS A 15 -49.44 -1.04 -8.78
C HIS A 15 -49.98 0.40 -8.90
N PRO A 16 -51.28 0.61 -9.16
CA PRO A 16 -51.87 1.94 -9.22
C PRO A 16 -52.18 2.49 -7.81
N CYS A 17 -51.72 3.71 -7.57
CA CYS A 17 -52.22 4.59 -6.52
C CYS A 17 -53.63 5.09 -6.91
N GLY A 18 -54.63 4.81 -6.08
CA GLY A 18 -55.99 5.36 -6.16
C GLY A 18 -56.36 6.04 -4.84
N ALA A 19 -56.99 7.20 -4.94
CA ALA A 19 -57.04 8.25 -3.93
C ALA A 19 -58.14 8.10 -2.85
N ALA A 20 -58.00 8.99 -1.84
CA ALA A 20 -58.98 9.47 -0.85
C ALA A 20 -59.11 8.69 0.47
N CYS A 21 -58.68 9.28 1.60
CA CYS A 21 -59.58 10.07 2.45
C CYS A 21 -58.86 10.82 3.59
N LYS A 22 -59.02 12.15 3.57
CA LYS A 22 -59.08 13.16 4.64
C LYS A 22 -58.34 12.93 5.98
N ARG A 23 -57.37 13.85 6.17
CA ARG A 23 -56.80 14.35 7.42
C ARG A 23 -57.90 14.93 8.32
N THR A 24 -58.06 14.43 9.54
CA THR A 24 -58.68 15.18 10.65
C THR A 24 -57.82 15.03 11.90
N SER A 25 -57.48 16.17 12.47
CA SER A 25 -56.77 16.33 13.74
C SER A 25 -57.81 16.35 14.85
N THR A 26 -57.68 15.49 15.86
CA THR A 26 -58.29 15.76 17.17
C THR A 26 -57.43 15.13 18.27
N THR A 27 -57.09 15.98 19.22
CA THR A 27 -56.45 15.74 20.51
C THR A 27 -57.20 14.69 21.34
N GLY A 28 -56.49 13.75 21.99
CA GLY A 28 -57.10 12.83 22.95
C GLY A 28 -56.19 11.70 23.43
N THR A 29 -55.62 11.89 24.62
CA THR A 29 -54.80 10.96 25.39
C THR A 29 -55.48 9.60 25.63
N LEU A 30 -54.77 8.47 25.49
CA LEU A 30 -54.86 7.30 26.38
C LEU A 30 -53.71 6.30 26.10
N ARG A 31 -53.07 5.85 27.19
CA ARG A 31 -51.96 4.88 27.28
C ARG A 31 -52.44 3.44 27.03
N PHE A 32 -51.59 2.58 26.45
CA PHE A 32 -51.38 1.15 26.77
C PHE A 32 -50.07 0.70 26.05
N VAL A 33 -48.92 0.58 26.72
CA VAL A 33 -48.29 -0.61 27.37
C VAL A 33 -47.58 -1.60 26.42
N ARG A 34 -46.28 -1.83 26.71
CA ARG A 34 -45.33 -2.93 26.35
C ARG A 34 -44.94 -3.02 24.85
N ASN A 35 -43.66 -3.11 24.46
CA ASN A 35 -42.49 -3.80 25.02
C ASN A 35 -41.22 -3.05 24.52
N GLY A 36 -40.42 -2.39 25.37
CA GLY A 36 -39.05 -2.81 25.76
C GLY A 36 -38.10 -2.99 24.56
N TYR A 37 -37.03 -2.24 24.31
CA TYR A 37 -36.21 -1.32 25.11
C TYR A 37 -35.59 -0.28 24.15
N ALA A 38 -35.66 0.99 24.51
CA ALA A 38 -34.84 2.05 23.93
C ALA A 38 -33.58 2.20 24.79
N VAL A 39 -32.41 2.28 24.17
CA VAL A 39 -31.18 2.71 24.82
C VAL A 39 -30.98 4.20 24.54
N ASP A 40 -30.93 4.97 25.61
CA ASP A 40 -30.65 6.40 25.59
C ASP A 40 -29.20 6.69 25.13
N PRO A 41 -28.98 7.69 24.27
CA PRO A 41 -27.66 8.30 24.10
C PRO A 41 -27.48 9.38 25.16
N PHE A 42 -26.29 9.47 25.76
CA PHE A 42 -25.84 10.41 26.81
C PHE A 42 -25.87 9.86 28.26
N GLY A 43 -24.72 9.32 28.67
CA GLY A 43 -24.29 9.15 30.05
C GLY A 43 -22.76 9.27 30.16
N PRO A 44 -22.20 9.73 31.30
CA PRO A 44 -21.01 10.58 31.36
C PRO A 44 -19.66 9.85 31.42
N THR A 45 -18.61 10.54 30.96
CA THR A 45 -17.20 10.16 31.17
C THR A 45 -16.78 10.32 32.64
N PRO A 46 -16.05 9.36 33.23
CA PRO A 46 -15.29 9.62 34.45
C PRO A 46 -13.84 10.02 34.15
N SER A 47 -13.42 11.01 34.92
CA SER A 47 -12.13 11.67 34.98
C SER A 47 -11.03 10.77 35.56
N VAL A 48 -9.79 11.13 35.22
CA VAL A 48 -8.51 10.72 35.80
C VAL A 48 -8.47 10.88 37.33
N ASP A 49 -7.86 9.93 38.06
CA ASP A 49 -6.69 10.14 38.93
C ASP A 49 -6.23 8.82 39.63
N GLY A 50 -4.96 8.76 40.04
CA GLY A 50 -4.58 8.07 41.28
C GLY A 50 -4.04 6.64 41.21
N THR A 51 -2.71 6.55 41.06
CA THR A 51 -1.78 5.74 41.89
C THR A 51 -2.37 4.65 42.79
N GLN A 52 -2.06 3.37 42.53
CA GLN A 52 -1.76 2.38 43.59
C GLN A 52 -0.77 1.31 43.09
N ALA A 53 0.32 1.17 43.83
CA ALA A 53 1.34 0.14 43.72
C ALA A 53 1.18 -0.82 44.90
N HIS A 54 1.20 -2.15 44.67
CA HIS A 54 1.32 -3.21 45.69
C HIS A 54 1.81 -4.53 45.01
N PRO A 55 2.29 -5.56 45.74
CA PRO A 55 3.70 -5.78 46.00
C PRO A 55 4.24 -7.08 45.38
N ILE A 56 5.56 -7.12 45.18
CA ILE A 56 6.29 -8.27 44.65
C ILE A 56 6.53 -9.28 45.78
N SER A 57 5.97 -10.48 45.64
CA SER A 57 6.22 -11.63 46.52
C SER A 57 7.61 -12.21 46.26
N LYS A 58 8.34 -12.49 47.34
CA LYS A 58 9.62 -13.20 47.35
C LYS A 58 9.41 -14.69 47.08
N GLY A 59 10.43 -15.30 46.47
CA GLY A 59 10.70 -16.74 46.54
C GLY A 59 10.42 -17.50 45.25
N ASP A 60 11.45 -17.71 44.44
CA ASP A 60 12.04 -19.05 44.37
C ASP A 60 13.37 -19.04 43.62
N VAL A 61 14.36 -19.59 44.33
CA VAL A 61 15.75 -19.78 43.95
C VAL A 61 15.83 -21.09 43.20
N LEU A 62 16.20 -21.08 41.92
CA LEU A 62 16.81 -22.24 41.29
C LEU A 62 18.00 -21.82 40.42
N HIS A 63 19.15 -22.37 40.83
CA HIS A 63 20.45 -22.27 40.21
C HIS A 63 20.45 -22.74 38.76
N ARG A 64 21.03 -21.93 37.86
CA ARG A 64 21.76 -22.50 36.71
C ARG A 64 23.01 -21.67 36.43
N THR A 65 24.14 -22.32 36.65
CA THR A 65 25.51 -21.87 36.47
C THR A 65 25.80 -21.53 35.01
N ALA A 66 26.31 -20.32 34.75
CA ALA A 66 26.95 -19.94 33.50
C ALA A 66 28.47 -19.88 33.70
N PRO A 67 29.29 -20.31 32.72
CA PRO A 67 30.74 -20.40 32.88
C PRO A 67 31.43 -19.03 32.84
N HIS A 68 32.45 -18.92 33.69
CA HIS A 68 33.40 -17.81 33.77
C HIS A 68 34.19 -17.64 32.48
N VAL A 69 34.14 -16.44 31.89
CA VAL A 69 35.06 -15.99 30.85
C VAL A 69 36.10 -15.09 31.53
N THR A 70 37.35 -15.53 31.52
CA THR A 70 38.51 -14.78 32.00
C THR A 70 39.00 -13.80 30.92
N PRO A 71 39.23 -12.52 31.23
CA PRO A 71 39.93 -11.62 30.33
C PRO A 71 41.45 -11.71 30.55
N GLY A 72 42.17 -12.15 29.51
CA GLY A 72 43.63 -12.16 29.46
C GLY A 72 44.22 -10.77 29.15
N PRO A 73 45.44 -10.44 29.63
CA PRO A 73 46.02 -9.12 29.46
C PRO A 73 46.87 -8.99 28.18
N GLY A 74 46.79 -7.81 27.57
CA GLY A 74 47.94 -7.12 27.01
C GLY A 74 48.34 -7.45 25.58
N ARG A 75 48.06 -6.51 24.65
CA ARG A 75 49.05 -6.05 23.66
C ARG A 75 48.62 -4.72 23.01
N LEU A 76 49.26 -3.66 23.52
CA LEU A 76 49.94 -2.60 22.77
C LEU A 76 49.21 -1.98 21.57
N TRP A 77 48.27 -1.06 21.84
CA TRP A 77 47.96 0.03 20.92
C TRP A 77 48.96 1.17 21.14
N ARG A 78 49.78 1.45 20.12
CA ARG A 78 50.59 2.66 20.01
C ARG A 78 49.70 3.81 19.54
N PRO A 79 49.60 4.93 20.26
CA PRO A 79 49.00 6.14 19.70
C PRO A 79 50.02 6.83 18.78
N TRP A 80 49.60 7.12 17.55
CA TRP A 80 50.32 8.01 16.65
C TRP A 80 50.25 9.44 17.22
N ARG A 81 51.40 9.90 17.71
CA ARG A 81 51.68 11.27 18.15
C ARG A 81 52.11 12.07 16.93
N SER A 82 51.36 13.12 16.61
CA SER A 82 51.83 14.22 15.77
C SER A 82 51.64 15.52 16.54
N ASP A 83 52.70 15.86 17.28
CA ASP A 83 52.89 17.18 17.84
C ASP A 83 53.20 18.13 16.68
N GLY A 84 52.24 18.99 16.34
CA GLY A 84 52.35 20.02 15.31
C GLY A 84 51.71 21.30 15.80
N GLY A 85 52.38 21.98 16.74
CA GLY A 85 51.95 23.28 17.25
C GLY A 85 52.13 24.38 16.20
N PHE A 86 51.03 24.84 15.61
CA PHE A 86 51.01 26.12 14.90
C PHE A 86 50.48 27.20 15.85
N ARG A 87 51.37 28.10 16.26
CA ARG A 87 51.06 29.25 17.11
C ARG A 87 50.41 30.34 16.25
N VAL A 88 49.10 30.52 16.35
CA VAL A 88 48.43 31.73 15.82
C VAL A 88 48.63 32.86 16.82
N SER A 89 49.43 33.85 16.44
CA SER A 89 49.56 35.11 17.17
C SER A 89 48.42 36.06 16.77
N ASN A 90 47.79 36.66 17.77
CA ASN A 90 46.81 37.73 17.62
C ASN A 90 47.44 38.96 16.94
N HIS A 91 46.94 39.34 15.78
CA HIS A 91 47.08 40.70 15.26
C HIS A 91 45.71 41.30 14.98
N ARG A 92 45.34 42.27 15.81
CA ARG A 92 44.26 43.22 15.57
C ARG A 92 44.82 44.46 14.90
N PHE A 93 44.81 44.48 13.57
CA PHE A 93 44.95 45.66 12.72
C PHE A 93 44.18 45.28 11.44
N GLY A 94 43.03 45.85 11.13
CA GLY A 94 42.91 47.21 10.61
C GLY A 94 42.68 47.13 9.09
N ALA A 95 41.40 47.26 8.69
CA ALA A 95 40.88 47.80 7.44
C ALA A 95 41.48 47.43 6.05
N LEU A 96 40.55 47.04 5.15
CA LEU A 96 40.47 47.42 3.72
C LEU A 96 41.63 47.06 2.77
N ALA A 97 41.45 46.00 1.98
CA ALA A 97 41.89 45.96 0.58
C ALA A 97 41.07 44.92 -0.22
N ALA A 98 40.44 45.38 -1.29
CA ALA A 98 39.65 44.60 -2.22
C ALA A 98 40.53 43.85 -3.24
N GLY A 99 40.04 42.70 -3.72
CA GLY A 99 40.19 42.32 -5.12
C GLY A 99 41.02 41.07 -5.46
N ILE A 100 40.32 40.13 -6.12
CA ILE A 100 40.82 39.30 -7.25
C ILE A 100 41.62 38.03 -6.86
N ILE A 101 40.93 36.88 -6.72
CA ILE A 101 40.78 35.72 -7.64
C ILE A 101 40.25 34.54 -6.80
N ALA A 102 38.95 34.27 -6.89
CA ALA A 102 38.38 32.99 -6.48
C ALA A 102 37.53 32.49 -7.65
N ALA A 103 38.18 31.84 -8.61
CA ALA A 103 37.53 31.16 -9.72
C ALA A 103 38.06 29.73 -9.79
N ALA A 104 37.15 28.78 -10.08
CA ALA A 104 37.29 27.33 -10.10
C ALA A 104 37.26 26.69 -8.69
N SER A 105 36.22 25.98 -8.27
CA SER A 105 35.66 24.83 -8.97
C SER A 105 34.25 24.52 -8.45
N LEU A 106 33.22 25.01 -9.15
CA LEU A 106 31.86 24.46 -9.07
C LEU A 106 31.60 23.72 -10.38
N THR A 107 32.32 22.62 -10.62
CA THR A 107 31.88 21.65 -11.62
C THR A 107 30.66 20.95 -11.04
N GLY A 108 29.49 21.45 -11.41
CA GLY A 108 28.21 20.81 -11.12
C GLY A 108 28.25 19.36 -11.55
N PHE A 109 27.85 18.48 -10.64
CA PHE A 109 27.60 17.08 -10.94
C PHE A 109 26.35 17.04 -11.83
N VAL A 110 26.52 17.13 -13.14
CA VAL A 110 25.43 16.91 -14.08
C VAL A 110 25.19 15.40 -14.09
N VAL A 111 24.20 14.95 -13.32
CA VAL A 111 23.69 13.59 -13.45
C VAL A 111 23.00 13.52 -14.81
N THR A 112 23.73 13.16 -15.85
CA THR A 112 23.12 12.78 -17.12
C THR A 112 22.30 11.52 -16.83
N ALA A 113 20.98 11.63 -16.87
CA ALA A 113 20.11 10.47 -16.85
C ALA A 113 20.56 9.55 -18.00
N GLN A 114 21.24 8.44 -17.66
CA GLN A 114 21.63 7.47 -18.66
C GLN A 114 20.33 6.91 -19.24
N ALA A 115 20.13 7.09 -20.55
CA ALA A 115 19.02 6.46 -21.24
C ALA A 115 19.15 4.94 -21.05
N GLN A 116 18.23 4.36 -20.27
CA GLN A 116 18.20 2.92 -20.08
C GLN A 116 17.87 2.26 -21.42
N ASP A 117 18.52 1.14 -21.73
CA ASP A 117 18.16 0.33 -22.89
C ASP A 117 16.67 -0.02 -22.84
N PRO A 118 15.85 0.43 -23.82
CA PRO A 118 14.41 0.16 -23.82
C PRO A 118 14.09 -1.33 -23.74
N THR A 119 14.91 -2.18 -24.34
CA THR A 119 14.74 -3.64 -24.30
C THR A 119 14.87 -4.17 -22.88
N ALA A 120 15.96 -3.82 -22.18
CA ALA A 120 16.17 -4.19 -20.78
C ALA A 120 15.02 -3.72 -19.86
N VAL A 121 14.49 -2.51 -20.07
CA VAL A 121 13.34 -2.01 -19.29
C VAL A 121 12.08 -2.83 -19.56
N ILE A 122 11.81 -3.15 -20.83
CA ILE A 122 10.65 -3.95 -21.25
C ILE A 122 10.74 -5.36 -20.67
N ASP A 123 11.90 -5.99 -20.73
CA ASP A 123 12.10 -7.34 -20.20
C ASP A 123 11.98 -7.37 -18.67
N ALA A 124 12.57 -6.38 -17.99
CA ALA A 124 12.46 -6.25 -16.54
C ALA A 124 11.01 -6.10 -16.08
N ARG A 125 10.23 -5.20 -16.69
CA ARG A 125 8.82 -5.02 -16.28
C ARG A 125 7.97 -6.26 -16.60
N LYS A 126 8.23 -6.96 -17.71
CA LYS A 126 7.51 -8.20 -18.05
C LYS A 126 7.82 -9.31 -17.04
N ALA A 127 9.05 -9.40 -16.56
CA ALA A 127 9.43 -10.35 -15.53
C ALA A 127 8.69 -10.08 -14.21
N GLU A 128 8.64 -8.83 -13.76
CA GLU A 128 7.93 -8.46 -12.53
C GLU A 128 6.40 -8.67 -12.66
N LEU A 129 5.81 -8.30 -13.79
CA LEU A 129 4.38 -8.55 -14.05
C LEU A 129 4.07 -10.05 -14.12
N LYS A 130 4.98 -10.88 -14.62
CA LYS A 130 4.85 -12.33 -14.61
C LYS A 130 4.88 -12.90 -13.19
N LYS A 131 5.68 -12.34 -12.28
CA LYS A 131 5.66 -12.71 -10.85
C LYS A 131 4.30 -12.39 -10.22
N ALA A 132 3.76 -11.20 -10.45
CA ALA A 132 2.41 -10.85 -9.99
C ALA A 132 1.33 -11.77 -10.59
N GLY A 133 1.45 -12.14 -11.87
CA GLY A 133 0.57 -13.13 -12.50
C GLY A 133 0.66 -14.52 -11.87
N GLY A 134 1.87 -14.95 -11.48
CA GLY A 134 2.08 -16.18 -10.71
C GLY A 134 1.42 -16.13 -9.34
N ALA A 135 1.65 -15.06 -8.58
CA ALA A 135 1.02 -14.84 -7.28
C ALA A 135 -0.51 -14.81 -7.37
N THR A 136 -1.06 -14.16 -8.40
CA THR A 136 -2.51 -14.13 -8.67
C THR A 136 -3.06 -15.55 -8.87
N LYS A 137 -2.32 -16.42 -9.58
CA LYS A 137 -2.71 -17.83 -9.76
C LYS A 137 -2.71 -18.60 -8.44
N THR A 138 -1.72 -18.39 -7.57
CA THR A 138 -1.66 -19.01 -6.24
C THR A 138 -2.90 -18.67 -5.41
N ILE A 139 -3.26 -17.40 -5.33
CA ILE A 139 -4.45 -16.97 -4.59
C ILE A 139 -5.73 -17.52 -5.24
N GLY A 140 -5.81 -17.49 -6.57
CA GLY A 140 -6.95 -18.02 -7.32
C GLY A 140 -7.17 -19.52 -7.10
N ALA A 141 -6.11 -20.33 -7.07
CA ALA A 141 -6.19 -21.75 -6.78
C ALA A 141 -6.71 -22.00 -5.34
N PHE A 142 -6.11 -21.35 -4.35
CA PHE A 142 -6.58 -21.41 -2.97
C PHE A 142 -8.07 -21.07 -2.82
N LEU A 143 -8.53 -20.02 -3.51
CA LEU A 143 -9.94 -19.62 -3.49
C LEU A 143 -10.85 -20.64 -4.17
N LYS A 144 -10.45 -21.15 -5.33
CA LYS A 144 -11.28 -22.03 -6.16
C LYS A 144 -11.41 -23.46 -5.60
N ASP A 145 -10.30 -24.10 -5.27
CA ASP A 145 -10.26 -25.52 -4.91
C ASP A 145 -9.57 -25.79 -3.57
N GLY A 146 -9.07 -24.75 -2.90
CA GLY A 146 -8.39 -24.91 -1.61
C GLY A 146 -6.93 -25.36 -1.74
N THR A 147 -6.33 -25.32 -2.94
CA THR A 147 -4.92 -25.63 -3.13
C THR A 147 -4.02 -24.65 -2.38
N GLY A 148 -3.07 -25.17 -1.61
CA GLY A 148 -2.10 -24.38 -0.84
C GLY A 148 -2.61 -23.98 0.55
N THR A 149 -1.85 -23.11 1.21
CA THR A 149 -2.10 -22.65 2.57
C THR A 149 -2.40 -21.16 2.62
N VAL A 150 -2.93 -20.67 3.76
CA VAL A 150 -3.08 -19.23 4.01
C VAL A 150 -1.73 -18.51 3.96
N ALA A 151 -0.64 -19.15 4.37
CA ALA A 151 0.70 -18.58 4.27
C ALA A 151 1.13 -18.36 2.81
N ASP A 152 0.77 -19.27 1.90
CA ASP A 152 1.02 -19.11 0.47
C ASP A 152 0.24 -17.92 -0.11
N VAL A 153 -1.00 -17.72 0.35
CA VAL A 153 -1.83 -16.56 -0.02
C VAL A 153 -1.21 -15.26 0.49
N GLN A 154 -0.70 -15.24 1.72
CA GLN A 154 -0.02 -14.08 2.29
C GLN A 154 1.25 -13.71 1.50
N ALA A 155 2.08 -14.70 1.17
CA ALA A 155 3.28 -14.50 0.36
C ALA A 155 2.94 -14.02 -1.06
N ALA A 156 1.89 -14.57 -1.66
CA ALA A 156 1.39 -14.13 -2.95
C ALA A 156 0.85 -12.68 -2.90
N ALA A 157 0.07 -12.33 -1.87
CA ALA A 157 -0.43 -10.97 -1.69
C ALA A 157 0.73 -9.96 -1.54
N ALA A 158 1.76 -10.31 -0.77
CA ALA A 158 2.96 -9.48 -0.61
C ALA A 158 3.71 -9.30 -1.94
N THR A 159 3.77 -10.35 -2.77
CA THR A 159 4.37 -10.26 -4.12
C THR A 159 3.60 -9.28 -5.00
N ILE A 160 2.27 -9.33 -4.99
CA ILE A 160 1.41 -8.43 -5.77
C ILE A 160 1.61 -6.97 -5.30
N ASP A 161 1.62 -6.73 -3.98
CA ASP A 161 1.85 -5.40 -3.40
C ASP A 161 3.24 -4.85 -3.73
N GLY A 162 4.28 -5.68 -3.68
CA GLY A 162 5.64 -5.29 -4.08
C GLY A 162 5.70 -4.85 -5.55
N VAL A 163 5.06 -5.62 -6.45
CA VAL A 163 4.94 -5.27 -7.86
C VAL A 163 4.15 -3.98 -8.04
N ALA A 164 3.03 -3.80 -7.33
CA ALA A 164 2.20 -2.59 -7.43
C ALA A 164 2.97 -1.32 -7.04
N LYS A 165 3.79 -1.39 -6.00
CA LYS A 165 4.64 -0.27 -5.55
C LYS A 165 5.72 0.10 -6.58
N ALA A 166 6.33 -0.89 -7.22
CA ALA A 166 7.37 -0.66 -8.22
C ALA A 166 6.82 -0.27 -9.61
N PHE A 167 5.56 -0.63 -9.90
CA PHE A 167 4.91 -0.48 -11.20
C PHE A 167 5.06 0.90 -11.87
N PRO A 168 4.90 2.05 -11.18
CA PRO A 168 4.99 3.37 -11.83
C PRO A 168 6.35 3.62 -12.51
N ASN A 169 7.41 2.94 -12.07
CA ASN A 169 8.79 3.21 -12.49
C ASN A 169 9.19 2.52 -13.81
N TRP A 170 8.28 1.79 -14.46
CA TRP A 170 8.58 0.91 -15.59
C TRP A 170 8.15 1.42 -16.98
N TRP A 171 7.73 2.69 -17.05
CA TRP A 171 7.06 3.27 -18.23
C TRP A 171 7.80 4.46 -18.86
N PRO A 172 9.14 4.41 -19.07
CA PRO A 172 9.81 5.47 -19.80
C PRO A 172 9.30 5.53 -21.24
N THR A 173 9.31 6.74 -21.82
CA THR A 173 8.96 6.97 -23.23
C THR A 173 9.85 6.13 -24.14
N GLY A 174 9.31 5.66 -25.27
CA GLY A 174 10.04 4.80 -26.20
C GLY A 174 10.00 3.31 -25.86
N THR A 175 9.13 2.89 -24.93
CA THR A 175 8.91 1.47 -24.60
C THR A 175 7.53 0.94 -25.05
N ALA A 176 6.91 1.63 -26.02
CA ALA A 176 5.61 1.26 -26.57
C ALA A 176 5.68 -0.04 -27.41
N VAL A 177 4.53 -0.49 -27.89
CA VAL A 177 4.41 -1.48 -28.98
C VAL A 177 5.36 -1.15 -30.13
N GLY A 178 5.90 -2.19 -30.78
CA GLY A 178 6.92 -2.05 -31.82
C GLY A 178 8.36 -2.07 -31.30
N VAL A 179 8.58 -1.98 -29.98
CA VAL A 179 9.90 -2.10 -29.34
C VAL A 179 9.96 -3.41 -28.54
N ALA A 180 10.99 -4.23 -28.78
CA ALA A 180 11.30 -5.44 -27.99
C ALA A 180 10.09 -6.34 -27.60
N LYS A 181 9.12 -6.52 -28.51
CA LYS A 181 7.86 -7.28 -28.24
C LYS A 181 7.10 -6.77 -27.01
N SER A 182 7.11 -5.46 -26.82
CA SER A 182 6.26 -4.77 -25.86
C SER A 182 4.81 -4.79 -26.33
N GLU A 183 3.89 -5.03 -25.40
CA GLU A 183 2.44 -4.93 -25.60
C GLU A 183 1.90 -3.58 -25.05
N ALA A 184 2.78 -2.66 -24.67
CA ALA A 184 2.39 -1.39 -24.07
C ALA A 184 1.83 -0.42 -25.12
N LYS A 185 0.53 -0.18 -25.12
CA LYS A 185 -0.12 0.75 -26.04
C LYS A 185 0.41 2.18 -25.85
N PRO A 186 0.56 2.99 -26.92
CA PRO A 186 1.05 4.37 -26.83
C PRO A 186 0.16 5.27 -25.96
N GLU A 187 -1.09 4.88 -25.76
CA GLU A 187 -2.06 5.53 -24.88
C GLU A 187 -1.58 5.68 -23.44
N ILE A 188 -0.65 4.85 -22.97
CA ILE A 188 -0.03 5.00 -21.64
C ILE A 188 0.56 6.40 -21.46
N TRP A 189 1.21 6.94 -22.50
CA TRP A 189 1.85 8.26 -22.44
C TRP A 189 0.91 9.38 -22.83
N THR A 190 -0.05 9.15 -23.75
CA THR A 190 -1.01 10.19 -24.15
C THR A 190 -2.16 10.36 -23.14
N LYS A 191 -2.45 9.34 -22.33
CA LYS A 191 -3.45 9.35 -21.24
C LYS A 191 -2.80 9.13 -19.87
N ALA A 192 -1.67 9.80 -19.63
CA ALA A 192 -0.84 9.60 -18.44
C ALA A 192 -1.61 9.74 -17.11
N ASP A 193 -2.57 10.67 -17.02
CA ASP A 193 -3.35 10.87 -15.79
C ASP A 193 -4.30 9.70 -15.49
N ASP A 194 -4.98 9.15 -16.51
CA ASP A 194 -5.81 7.95 -16.31
C ASP A 194 -4.95 6.72 -16.00
N PHE A 195 -3.82 6.56 -16.69
CA PHE A 195 -2.86 5.49 -16.40
C PHE A 195 -2.35 5.56 -14.95
N LYS A 196 -2.00 6.76 -14.48
CA LYS A 196 -1.59 7.02 -13.11
C LYS A 196 -2.72 6.71 -12.12
N ALA A 197 -3.96 7.13 -12.41
CA ALA A 197 -5.10 6.84 -11.56
C ALA A 197 -5.35 5.33 -11.42
N LYS A 198 -5.29 4.57 -12.53
CA LYS A 198 -5.40 3.10 -12.50
C LYS A 198 -4.25 2.45 -11.74
N THR A 199 -3.04 3.00 -11.84
CA THR A 199 -1.87 2.53 -11.08
C THR A 199 -2.06 2.73 -9.58
N VAL A 200 -2.58 3.89 -9.15
CA VAL A 200 -2.88 4.16 -7.73
C VAL A 200 -4.00 3.25 -7.22
N ALA A 201 -5.02 2.97 -8.05
CA ALA A 201 -6.05 2.01 -7.70
C ALA A 201 -5.46 0.60 -7.48
N PHE A 202 -4.58 0.14 -8.37
CA PHE A 202 -3.89 -1.14 -8.20
C PHE A 202 -3.06 -1.19 -6.90
N GLN A 203 -2.31 -0.14 -6.60
CA GLN A 203 -1.54 -0.03 -5.34
C GLN A 203 -2.45 -0.10 -4.10
N THR A 204 -3.59 0.58 -4.15
CA THR A 204 -4.55 0.61 -3.05
C THR A 204 -5.15 -0.76 -2.79
N GLU A 205 -5.64 -1.43 -3.84
CA GLU A 205 -6.28 -2.74 -3.72
C GLU A 205 -5.27 -3.84 -3.36
N ALA A 206 -4.03 -3.77 -3.87
CA ALA A 206 -2.96 -4.70 -3.51
C ALA A 206 -2.56 -4.58 -2.04
N ALA A 207 -2.42 -3.35 -1.52
CA ALA A 207 -2.13 -3.12 -0.11
C ALA A 207 -3.29 -3.59 0.79
N ALA A 208 -4.54 -3.42 0.37
CA ALA A 208 -5.70 -3.95 1.06
C ALA A 208 -5.75 -5.48 1.03
N LEU A 209 -5.34 -6.12 -0.08
CA LEU A 209 -5.24 -7.57 -0.19
C LEU A 209 -4.25 -8.15 0.82
N VAL A 210 -3.09 -7.52 1.02
CA VAL A 210 -2.13 -7.94 2.06
C VAL A 210 -2.77 -7.92 3.45
N LYS A 211 -3.52 -6.85 3.79
CA LYS A 211 -4.19 -6.73 5.09
C LYS A 211 -5.25 -7.83 5.29
N VAL A 212 -6.05 -8.11 4.28
CA VAL A 212 -7.09 -9.14 4.37
C VAL A 212 -6.49 -10.55 4.41
N ALA A 213 -5.43 -10.81 3.63
CA ALA A 213 -4.72 -12.08 3.64
C ALA A 213 -4.09 -12.41 5.01
N ALA A 214 -3.69 -11.39 5.79
CA ALA A 214 -3.20 -11.58 7.15
C ALA A 214 -4.26 -12.20 8.08
N GLY A 215 -5.55 -11.95 7.83
CA GLY A 215 -6.65 -12.50 8.63
C GLY A 215 -7.04 -13.94 8.27
N GLY A 216 -6.62 -14.45 7.11
CA GLY A 216 -6.85 -15.85 6.70
C GLY A 216 -8.30 -16.24 6.35
N ASP A 217 -9.26 -15.32 6.46
CA ASP A 217 -10.65 -15.57 6.07
C ASP A 217 -10.76 -15.69 4.54
N LYS A 218 -11.08 -16.91 4.07
CA LYS A 218 -11.18 -17.23 2.65
C LYS A 218 -12.22 -16.39 1.91
N ALA A 219 -13.36 -16.07 2.52
CA ALA A 219 -14.40 -15.28 1.88
C ALA A 219 -13.98 -13.81 1.77
N ALA A 220 -13.39 -13.26 2.83
CA ALA A 220 -12.86 -11.90 2.82
C ALA A 220 -11.72 -11.75 1.78
N ILE A 221 -10.79 -12.72 1.76
CA ILE A 221 -9.71 -12.79 0.76
C ILE A 221 -10.31 -12.84 -0.64
N GLY A 222 -11.34 -13.65 -0.88
CA GLY A 222 -12.01 -13.75 -2.17
C GLY A 222 -12.60 -12.43 -2.65
N ALA A 223 -13.30 -11.71 -1.76
CA ALA A 223 -13.88 -10.41 -2.08
C ALA A 223 -12.81 -9.37 -2.43
N GLN A 224 -11.73 -9.29 -1.64
CA GLN A 224 -10.65 -8.32 -1.88
C GLN A 224 -9.78 -8.70 -3.10
N PHE A 225 -9.56 -9.99 -3.31
CA PHE A 225 -8.86 -10.49 -4.49
C PHE A 225 -9.61 -10.13 -5.77
N GLY A 226 -10.95 -10.25 -5.77
CA GLY A 226 -11.80 -9.82 -6.88
C GLY A 226 -11.59 -8.35 -7.28
N LYS A 227 -11.50 -7.44 -6.30
CA LYS A 227 -11.20 -6.02 -6.55
C LYS A 227 -9.81 -5.83 -7.15
N THR A 228 -8.82 -6.52 -6.61
CA THR A 228 -7.42 -6.45 -7.06
C THR A 228 -7.26 -6.94 -8.51
N VAL A 229 -7.85 -8.09 -8.87
CA VAL A 229 -7.81 -8.57 -10.26
C VAL A 229 -8.64 -7.69 -11.20
N GLY A 230 -9.67 -7.02 -10.68
CA GLY A 230 -10.42 -5.98 -11.38
C GLY A 230 -9.52 -4.85 -11.88
N THR A 231 -8.58 -4.37 -11.06
CA THR A 231 -7.64 -3.31 -11.49
C THR A 231 -6.72 -3.80 -12.62
N CYS A 232 -6.29 -5.07 -12.58
CA CYS A 232 -5.49 -5.67 -13.66
C CYS A 232 -6.27 -5.68 -14.98
N LYS A 233 -7.53 -6.12 -14.94
CA LYS A 233 -8.42 -6.19 -16.12
C LYS A 233 -8.63 -4.81 -16.75
N THR A 234 -9.07 -3.84 -15.95
CA THR A 234 -9.37 -2.49 -16.46
C THR A 234 -8.13 -1.80 -17.04
N CYS A 235 -6.95 -2.03 -16.47
CA CYS A 235 -5.70 -1.52 -17.04
C CYS A 235 -5.35 -2.20 -18.37
N HIS A 236 -5.43 -3.53 -18.44
CA HIS A 236 -5.08 -4.27 -19.66
C HIS A 236 -6.02 -3.95 -20.84
N GLU A 237 -7.32 -3.80 -20.59
CA GLU A 237 -8.31 -3.39 -21.61
C GLU A 237 -7.92 -2.05 -22.27
N SER A 238 -7.40 -1.12 -21.47
CA SER A 238 -7.06 0.23 -21.93
C SER A 238 -5.66 0.30 -22.55
N TYR A 239 -4.68 -0.42 -21.97
CA TYR A 239 -3.26 -0.11 -22.16
C TYR A 239 -2.38 -1.27 -22.62
N ARG A 240 -2.92 -2.48 -22.73
CA ARG A 240 -2.20 -3.63 -23.29
C ARG A 240 -2.73 -3.98 -24.67
N ALA A 241 -1.82 -4.23 -25.62
CA ALA A 241 -2.13 -4.81 -26.92
C ALA A 241 -2.37 -6.32 -26.75
N ASP A 242 -3.33 -6.84 -27.50
CA ASP A 242 -3.73 -8.25 -27.48
C ASP A 242 -2.75 -9.16 -28.23
#